data_AF-A0A392PJK2-F1
#
_entry.id   AF-A0A392PJK2-F1
#
_cell.length_a   1.000
_cell.length_b   1.000
_cell.length_c   1.000
_cell.angle_alpha   90.00
_cell.angle_beta   90.00
_cell.angle_gamma   90.00
#
_symmetry.space_group_name_H-M   'P 1'
#
loop_
_entity.id
_entity.type
_entity.pdbx_description
1 polymer ?
#
loop_
_entity_poly.entity_id
_entity_poly.type
_entity_poly.pdbx_seq_one_letter_code
_entity_poly.pdbx_strand_id
1 'polypeptide(L)'
;MVQTLRPTNKHHVIRQVRWHPPPEGFIKMNVDESSIGNPGNAGFRGLLRNDRGNWIHGFSGSCGRASNLLTELSAIWSGLQLAWDLGYRSIVLESDSQAALDLISIMTSIPIFL
;
A
#
# COMPACT_ATOMS: atom_id res chain seq x y z
N MET A 1 16.78 -30.59 -0.40
CA MET A 1 15.78 -31.37 -1.15
C MET A 1 15.43 -30.56 -2.38
N VAL A 2 15.91 -30.97 -3.56
CA VAL A 2 15.65 -30.26 -4.82
C VAL A 2 14.23 -30.63 -5.26
N GLN A 3 13.30 -29.68 -5.22
CA GLN A 3 12.00 -29.86 -5.85
C GLN A 3 12.08 -29.37 -7.30
N THR A 4 11.95 -30.31 -8.22
CA THR A 4 11.82 -30.02 -9.65
C THR A 4 10.47 -29.35 -9.90
N LEU A 5 10.45 -28.04 -10.11
CA LEU A 5 9.24 -27.33 -10.51
C LEU A 5 8.89 -27.70 -11.96
N ARG A 6 7.74 -28.36 -12.15
CA ARG A 6 7.15 -28.59 -13.47
C ARG A 6 6.70 -27.24 -14.04
N PRO A 7 7.06 -26.89 -15.29
CA PRO A 7 6.59 -25.65 -15.88
C PRO A 7 5.07 -25.76 -16.12
N THR A 8 4.28 -25.07 -15.32
CA THR A 8 2.86 -24.86 -15.61
C THR A 8 2.77 -23.86 -16.76
N ASN A 9 2.18 -24.28 -17.89
CA ASN A 9 1.91 -23.41 -19.04
C ASN A 9 0.82 -22.39 -18.66
N LYS A 10 1.17 -21.40 -17.83
CA LYS A 10 0.35 -20.23 -17.59
C LYS A 10 0.67 -19.28 -18.74
N HIS A 11 -0.30 -18.98 -19.57
CA HIS A 11 -0.18 -17.89 -20.54
C HIS A 11 0.15 -16.61 -19.76
N HIS A 12 1.42 -16.21 -19.79
CA HIS A 12 1.87 -14.94 -19.22
C HIS A 12 1.32 -13.83 -20.10
N VAL A 13 0.13 -13.32 -19.75
CA VAL A 13 -0.36 -12.06 -20.29
C VAL A 13 0.56 -10.98 -19.74
N ILE A 14 1.45 -10.46 -20.59
CA ILE A 14 2.27 -9.30 -20.26
C ILE A 14 1.35 -8.09 -20.24
N ARG A 15 0.90 -7.68 -19.05
CA ARG A 15 0.20 -6.41 -18.85
C ARG A 15 1.25 -5.33 -18.68
N GLN A 16 1.28 -4.35 -19.57
CA GLN A 16 2.04 -3.13 -19.31
C GLN A 16 1.37 -2.40 -18.14
N VAL A 17 2.05 -2.37 -16.99
CA VAL A 17 1.63 -1.60 -15.81
C VAL A 17 2.47 -0.34 -15.78
N ARG A 18 1.82 0.81 -16.00
CA ARG A 18 2.45 2.13 -15.86
C ARG A 18 1.89 2.78 -14.61
N TRP A 19 2.78 3.33 -13.78
CA TRP A 19 2.37 4.20 -12.70
C TRP A 19 1.89 5.53 -13.26
N HIS A 20 0.77 6.04 -12.76
CA HIS A 20 0.20 7.34 -13.13
C HIS A 20 0.12 8.24 -11.89
N PRO A 21 0.37 9.55 -12.02
CA PRO A 21 0.11 10.49 -10.93
C PRO A 21 -1.39 10.54 -10.58
N PRO A 22 -1.75 11.00 -9.37
CA PRO A 22 -3.15 11.20 -9.00
C PRO A 22 -3.76 12.39 -9.76
N PRO A 23 -5.09 12.56 -9.76
CA PRO A 23 -5.74 13.75 -10.27
C PRO A 23 -5.25 15.05 -9.61
N GLU A 24 -5.41 16.19 -10.29
CA GLU A 24 -5.09 17.51 -9.74
C GLU A 24 -5.80 17.73 -8.40
N GLY A 25 -5.08 18.31 -7.44
CA GLY A 25 -5.58 18.55 -6.07
C GLY A 25 -5.56 17.32 -5.16
N PHE A 26 -5.16 16.15 -5.65
CA PHE A 26 -4.95 14.95 -4.84
C PHE A 26 -3.46 14.67 -4.62
N ILE A 27 -3.16 14.01 -3.51
CA ILE A 27 -1.88 13.31 -3.33
C ILE A 27 -2.09 11.81 -3.51
N LYS A 28 -1.05 11.11 -3.94
CA LYS A 28 -1.01 9.66 -4.00
C LYS A 28 -0.16 9.12 -2.87
N MET A 29 -0.74 8.22 -2.09
CA MET A 29 -0.11 7.54 -0.96
C MET A 29 0.11 6.07 -1.32
N ASN A 30 1.36 5.68 -1.44
CA ASN A 30 1.77 4.29 -1.63
C ASN A 30 2.25 3.73 -0.30
N VAL A 31 1.77 2.54 0.08
CA VAL A 31 2.17 1.81 1.28
C VAL A 31 2.64 0.40 0.94
N ASP A 32 3.47 -0.17 1.81
CA ASP A 32 3.92 -1.55 1.73
C ASP A 32 4.36 -2.02 3.13
N GLU A 33 4.04 -3.27 3.48
CA GLU A 33 4.51 -3.92 4.69
C GLU A 33 5.71 -4.84 4.45
N SER A 34 6.38 -5.19 5.54
CA SER A 34 7.37 -6.26 5.53
C SER A 34 7.30 -7.00 6.85
N SER A 35 7.25 -8.34 6.79
CA SER A 35 7.17 -9.18 7.98
C SER A 35 7.97 -10.48 7.81
N ILE A 36 8.62 -10.91 8.91
CA ILE A 36 9.26 -12.22 9.04
C ILE A 36 8.35 -13.13 9.88
N GLY A 37 7.39 -13.77 9.20
CA GLY A 37 6.33 -14.60 9.81
C GLY A 37 4.97 -13.89 9.83
N ASN A 38 3.91 -14.59 10.26
CA ASN A 38 2.55 -14.02 10.35
C ASN A 38 1.74 -14.67 11.49
N PRO A 39 1.83 -14.15 12.74
CA PRO A 39 2.55 -12.95 13.14
C PRO A 39 4.07 -13.14 13.26
N GLY A 40 4.81 -12.07 13.00
CA GLY A 40 6.27 -12.04 12.84
C GLY A 40 6.87 -10.68 13.17
N ASN A 41 8.20 -10.57 13.20
CA ASN A 41 8.84 -9.25 13.32
C ASN A 41 8.53 -8.45 12.05
N ALA A 42 7.93 -7.27 12.21
CA ALA A 42 7.31 -6.56 11.11
C ALA A 42 7.53 -5.04 11.19
N GLY A 43 7.45 -4.42 10.03
CA GLY A 43 7.49 -2.97 9.85
C GLY A 43 6.86 -2.58 8.53
N PHE A 44 6.64 -1.28 8.35
CA PHE A 44 6.00 -0.73 7.17
C PHE A 44 6.80 0.43 6.60
N ARG A 45 6.47 0.79 5.36
CA ARG A 45 6.91 2.01 4.73
C ARG A 45 5.84 2.58 3.81
N GLY A 46 6.02 3.83 3.43
CA GLY A 46 5.21 4.44 2.41
C GLY A 46 5.77 5.77 1.94
N LEU A 47 5.12 6.34 0.93
CA LEU A 47 5.48 7.63 0.38
C LEU A 47 4.25 8.38 -0.11
N LEU A 48 4.37 9.71 -0.10
CA LEU A 48 3.39 10.65 -0.63
C LEU A 48 3.96 11.31 -1.88
N ARG A 49 3.15 11.39 -2.93
CA ARG A 49 3.46 12.11 -4.19
C ARG A 49 2.35 13.08 -4.54
N ASN A 50 2.70 14.20 -5.15
CA ASN A 50 1.70 15.14 -5.66
C ASN A 50 1.14 14.70 -7.02
N ASP A 51 0.19 15.48 -7.53
CA ASP A 51 -0.45 15.39 -8.85
C ASP A 51 0.49 15.49 -10.06
N ARG A 52 1.72 15.97 -9.86
CA ARG A 52 2.79 15.94 -10.87
C ARG A 52 3.70 14.71 -10.75
N GLY A 53 3.43 13.86 -9.76
CA GLY A 53 4.24 12.70 -9.41
C GLY A 53 5.55 13.02 -8.68
N ASN A 54 5.74 14.26 -8.25
CA ASN A 54 6.90 14.64 -7.45
C ASN A 54 6.76 14.06 -6.04
N TRP A 55 7.88 13.63 -5.49
CA TRP A 55 7.96 13.18 -4.10
C TRP A 55 7.67 14.35 -3.14
N ILE A 56 6.80 14.12 -2.16
CA ILE A 56 6.49 15.06 -1.08
C ILE A 56 7.19 14.62 0.21
N HIS A 57 6.94 13.36 0.61
CA HIS A 57 7.45 12.80 1.86
C HIS A 57 7.51 11.27 1.80
N GLY A 58 8.38 10.67 2.62
CA GLY A 58 8.46 9.22 2.82
C GLY A 58 8.39 8.92 4.32
N PHE A 59 7.82 7.77 4.68
CA PHE A 59 7.67 7.37 6.08
C PHE A 59 7.92 5.86 6.25
N SER A 60 8.30 5.47 7.46
CA SER A 60 8.46 4.09 7.85
C SER A 60 8.29 3.93 9.36
N GLY A 61 8.02 2.70 9.80
CA GLY A 61 7.85 2.38 11.21
C GLY A 61 7.98 0.89 11.47
N SER A 62 8.18 0.53 12.74
CA SER A 62 8.15 -0.87 13.19
C SER A 62 6.84 -1.15 13.92
N CYS A 63 6.26 -2.32 13.66
CA CYS A 63 5.09 -2.83 14.39
C CYS A 63 5.47 -3.89 15.43
N GLY A 64 6.77 -4.10 15.69
CA GLY A 64 7.24 -5.19 16.53
C GLY A 64 6.76 -6.54 15.97
N ARG A 65 6.07 -7.33 16.80
CA ARG A 65 5.52 -8.62 16.38
C ARG A 65 4.07 -8.47 15.94
N ALA A 66 3.81 -8.46 14.63
CA ALA A 66 2.49 -8.20 14.04
C ALA A 66 2.17 -9.15 12.88
N SER A 67 0.89 -9.22 12.49
CA SER A 67 0.48 -9.88 11.24
C SER A 67 0.74 -8.96 10.04
N ASN A 68 0.79 -9.54 8.84
CA ASN A 68 0.90 -8.75 7.60
C ASN A 68 -0.22 -7.72 7.51
N LEU A 69 -1.46 -8.15 7.73
CA LEU A 69 -2.63 -7.27 7.67
C LEU A 69 -2.56 -6.12 8.68
N LEU A 70 -2.15 -6.39 9.92
CA LEU A 70 -2.00 -5.34 10.93
C LEU A 70 -0.90 -4.35 10.56
N THR A 71 0.21 -4.86 10.02
CA THR A 71 1.36 -4.02 9.62
C THR A 71 1.00 -3.12 8.45
N GLU A 72 0.26 -3.64 7.49
CA GLU A 72 -0.20 -2.88 6.33
C GLU A 72 -1.26 -1.83 6.71
N LEU A 73 -2.23 -2.17 7.57
CA LEU A 73 -3.16 -1.19 8.13
C LEU A 73 -2.43 -0.10 8.95
N SER A 74 -1.34 -0.46 9.62
CA SER A 74 -0.49 0.51 10.34
C SER A 74 0.25 1.45 9.38
N ALA A 75 0.67 0.95 8.21
CA ALA A 75 1.24 1.74 7.14
C ALA A 75 0.24 2.80 6.64
N ILE A 76 -1.00 2.35 6.36
CA ILE A 76 -2.09 3.22 5.89
C ILE A 76 -2.41 4.28 6.95
N TRP A 77 -2.59 3.87 8.21
CA TRP A 77 -2.86 4.78 9.32
C TRP A 77 -1.77 5.86 9.43
N SER A 78 -0.50 5.45 9.44
CA SER A 78 0.64 6.36 9.58
C SER A 78 0.72 7.34 8.41
N GLY A 79 0.47 6.87 7.19
CA GLY A 79 0.43 7.70 6.00
C GLY A 79 -0.73 8.70 6.00
N LEU A 80 -1.92 8.30 6.45
CA LEU A 80 -3.08 9.19 6.58
C LEU A 80 -2.85 10.27 7.63
N GLN A 81 -2.25 9.91 8.77
CA GLN A 81 -1.90 10.87 9.82
C GLN A 81 -0.88 11.89 9.30
N LEU A 82 0.17 11.44 8.62
CA LEU A 82 1.16 12.32 7.99
C LEU A 82 0.52 13.25 6.94
N ALA A 83 -0.33 12.72 6.07
CA ALA A 83 -1.04 13.51 5.08
C ALA A 83 -1.94 14.58 5.73
N TRP A 84 -2.60 14.22 6.83
CA TRP A 84 -3.44 15.13 7.60
C TRP A 84 -2.63 16.29 8.18
N ASP A 85 -1.50 15.98 8.82
CA ASP A 85 -0.59 16.94 9.46
C ASP A 85 0.04 17.89 8.42
N LEU A 86 0.29 17.40 7.21
CA LEU A 86 0.75 18.20 6.07
C LEU A 86 -0.35 19.04 5.40
N GLY A 87 -1.61 18.93 5.85
CA GLY A 87 -2.75 19.71 5.34
C GLY A 87 -3.46 19.10 4.13
N TYR A 88 -3.14 17.87 3.72
CA TYR A 88 -3.82 17.21 2.61
C TYR A 88 -5.11 16.53 3.07
N ARG A 89 -6.17 16.61 2.25
CA ARG A 89 -7.50 16.03 2.53
C ARG A 89 -8.03 15.16 1.39
N SER A 90 -7.43 15.28 0.21
CA SER A 90 -7.77 14.50 -0.98
C SER A 90 -6.62 13.53 -1.28
N ILE A 91 -6.85 12.24 -1.05
CA ILE A 91 -5.80 11.21 -1.09
C ILE A 91 -6.26 10.05 -1.96
N VAL A 92 -5.38 9.60 -2.86
CA VAL A 92 -5.48 8.31 -3.56
C VAL A 92 -4.57 7.32 -2.85
N LEU A 93 -5.15 6.32 -2.19
CA LEU A 93 -4.40 5.24 -1.53
C LEU A 93 -4.11 4.10 -2.52
N GLU A 94 -2.85 3.67 -2.58
CA GLU A 94 -2.40 2.47 -3.29
C GLU A 94 -1.69 1.53 -2.29
N SER A 95 -2.20 0.31 -2.19
CA SER A 95 -1.69 -0.81 -1.40
C SER A 95 -1.79 -2.07 -2.25
N ASP A 96 -0.88 -3.03 -2.07
CA ASP A 96 -0.96 -4.34 -2.71
C ASP A 96 -1.77 -5.37 -1.88
N SER A 97 -2.20 -4.99 -0.68
CA SER A 97 -3.03 -5.80 0.20
C SER A 97 -4.51 -5.55 -0.02
N GLN A 98 -5.12 -6.40 -0.86
CA GLN A 98 -6.58 -6.38 -1.07
C GLN A 98 -7.36 -6.48 0.24
N ALA A 99 -6.89 -7.29 1.20
CA ALA A 99 -7.53 -7.44 2.49
C ALA A 99 -7.56 -6.14 3.32
N ALA A 100 -6.51 -5.32 3.25
CA ALA A 100 -6.49 -4.02 3.93
C ALA A 100 -7.46 -3.04 3.26
N LEU A 101 -7.47 -2.99 1.91
CA LEU A 101 -8.38 -2.14 1.14
C LEU A 101 -9.86 -2.49 1.40
N ASP A 102 -10.18 -3.79 1.45
CA ASP A 102 -11.54 -4.27 1.72
C ASP A 102 -12.03 -3.82 3.10
N LEU A 103 -11.19 -3.94 4.13
CA LEU A 103 -11.55 -3.50 5.49
C LEU A 103 -11.82 -2.01 5.57
N ILE A 104 -10.99 -1.19 4.92
CA ILE A 104 -11.16 0.26 4.90
C ILE A 104 -12.42 0.66 4.15
N SER A 105 -12.71 0.00 3.04
CA SER A 105 -13.91 0.26 2.24
C SER A 105 -15.20 -0.02 3.01
N ILE A 106 -15.24 -1.17 3.72
CA ILE A 106 -16.37 -1.52 4.60
C ILE A 106 -16.58 -0.46 5.68
N MET A 107 -15.49 0.11 6.22
CA MET A 107 -15.55 1.12 7.27
C MET A 107 -15.93 2.52 6.75
N THR A 108 -15.75 2.81 5.46
CA THR A 108 -15.86 4.18 4.92
C THR A 108 -17.09 4.44 4.06
N SER A 109 -17.86 3.42 3.64
CA SER A 109 -18.99 3.59 2.71
C SER A 109 -18.61 4.36 1.42
N ILE A 110 -17.37 4.25 0.94
CA ILE A 110 -16.88 4.89 -0.29
C ILE A 110 -16.55 3.80 -1.33
N PRO A 111 -17.06 3.87 -2.57
CA PRO A 111 -16.72 2.91 -3.63
C PRO A 111 -15.25 3.04 -4.03
N ILE A 112 -14.55 1.90 -4.12
CA ILE A 112 -13.18 1.79 -4.65
C ILE A 112 -13.24 1.87 -6.19
N PHE A 113 -12.47 2.77 -6.80
CA PHE A 113 -12.13 2.68 -8.22
C PHE A 113 -10.74 2.03 -8.32
N LEU A 114 -10.70 0.83 -8.90
CA LEU A 114 -9.48 0.08 -9.24
C LEU A 114 -8.87 0.55 -10.57
#